data_AF-A0A965LS90-F1
#
_entry.id   AF-A0A965LS90-F1
#
_cell.length_a   1.000
_cell.length_b   1.000
_cell.length_c   1.000
_cell.angle_alpha   90.00
_cell.angle_beta   90.00
_cell.angle_gamma   90.00
#
_symmetry.space_group_name_H-M   'P 1'
#
loop_
_entity.id
_entity.type
_entity.pdbx_description
1 polymer ?
#
loop_
_entity_poly.entity_id
_entity_poly.type
_entity_poly.pdbx_seq_one_letter_code
_entity_poly.pdbx_strand_id
1 'polypeptide(L)'
;KTSKTTLKRREEFLQFMDQIVADAPPDRELHVILDNYCTHKKCDAWLAKNPNVHFHFTPTSASWLNQVEIWFGIMSRKALRGASFKNVQELGQAIDAFIAAYNPTAKPFKWRKRDVKGAQLRNTIVNLRN
;
A
#
# COMPACT_ATOMS: atom_id res chain seq x y z
N LYS A 1 9.74 9.37 11.32
CA LYS A 1 10.35 10.60 10.75
C LYS A 1 10.17 10.53 9.23
N THR A 2 9.52 11.50 8.59
CA THR A 2 9.30 11.45 7.14
C THR A 2 10.59 11.80 6.41
N SER A 3 11.14 10.87 5.63
CA SER A 3 12.32 11.11 4.78
C SER A 3 11.87 11.30 3.33
N LYS A 4 12.52 12.21 2.61
CA LYS A 4 12.27 12.45 1.18
C LYS A 4 13.44 11.88 0.39
N THR A 5 13.14 11.05 -0.59
CA THR A 5 14.13 10.50 -1.50
C THR A 5 14.05 11.22 -2.84
N THR A 6 15.19 11.72 -3.33
CA THR A 6 15.28 12.41 -4.62
C THR A 6 15.18 11.43 -5.80
N LEU A 7 15.69 10.21 -5.60
CA LEU A 7 15.74 9.16 -6.61
C LEU A 7 14.87 7.97 -6.22
N LYS A 8 14.34 7.25 -7.21
CA LYS A 8 13.50 6.07 -7.02
C LYS A 8 14.21 4.84 -7.59
N ARG A 9 15.39 4.49 -7.06
CA ARG A 9 16.15 3.30 -7.47
C ARG A 9 16.09 2.25 -6.37
N ARG A 10 16.60 1.05 -6.68
CA ARG A 10 16.67 -0.06 -5.73
C ARG A 10 17.50 0.29 -4.50
N GLU A 11 18.59 1.03 -4.69
CA GLU A 11 19.49 1.42 -3.61
C GLU A 11 18.76 2.20 -2.51
N GLU A 12 18.00 3.22 -2.89
CA GLU A 12 17.25 4.02 -1.93
C GLU A 12 16.09 3.25 -1.30
N PHE A 13 15.47 2.35 -2.07
CA PHE A 13 14.47 1.43 -1.52
C PHE A 13 15.07 0.53 -0.43
N LEU A 14 16.25 -0.05 -0.66
CA LEU A 14 16.92 -0.89 0.32
C LEU A 14 17.43 -0.09 1.53
N GLN A 15 17.93 1.13 1.33
CA GLN A 15 18.29 2.04 2.44
C GLN A 15 17.07 2.38 3.31
N PHE A 16 15.89 2.53 2.71
CA PHE A 16 14.65 2.68 3.46
C PHE A 16 14.26 1.41 4.22
N MET A 17 14.44 0.24 3.61
CA MET A 17 14.21 -1.03 4.28
C MET A 17 15.17 -1.25 5.47
N ASP A 18 16.42 -0.83 5.37
CA ASP A 18 17.39 -0.89 6.47
C ASP A 18 16.90 -0.08 7.69
N GLN A 19 16.27 1.07 7.46
CA GLN A 19 15.65 1.87 8.53
C GLN A 19 14.48 1.14 9.19
N ILE A 20 13.61 0.50 8.39
CA ILE A 20 12.49 -0.27 8.92
C ILE A 20 12.98 -1.45 9.77
N VAL A 21 14.01 -2.16 9.30
CA VAL A 21 14.59 -3.30 10.04
C VAL A 21 15.22 -2.83 11.34
N ALA A 22 15.94 -1.70 11.33
CA ALA A 22 16.56 -1.14 12.53
C ALA A 22 15.52 -0.69 13.58
N ASP A 23 14.35 -0.21 13.14
CA ASP A 23 13.24 0.21 14.02
C ASP A 23 12.41 -0.97 14.56
N ALA A 24 12.55 -2.17 13.97
CA ALA A 24 11.81 -3.35 14.37
C ALA A 24 12.51 -4.14 15.50
N PRO A 25 11.75 -4.81 16.39
CA PRO A 25 12.35 -5.75 17.35
C PRO A 25 13.13 -6.85 16.63
N PRO A 26 14.30 -7.30 17.14
CA PRO A 26 15.19 -8.25 16.45
C PRO A 26 14.51 -9.54 15.98
N ASP A 27 13.59 -10.08 16.78
CA ASP A 27 12.95 -11.38 16.54
C ASP A 27 11.60 -11.26 15.79
N ARG A 28 11.27 -10.08 15.27
CA ARG A 28 10.00 -9.86 14.56
C ARG A 28 10.13 -10.16 13.08
N GLU A 29 9.29 -11.06 12.59
CA GLU A 29 9.09 -11.25 11.15
C GLU A 29 8.40 -10.03 10.52
N LEU A 30 8.99 -9.51 9.46
CA LEU A 30 8.50 -8.37 8.69
C LEU A 30 7.99 -8.83 7.33
N HIS A 31 6.67 -8.86 7.17
CA HIS A 31 6.02 -9.18 5.91
C HIS A 31 5.70 -7.89 5.14
N VAL A 32 6.44 -7.65 4.06
CA VAL A 32 6.31 -6.44 3.24
C VAL A 32 5.52 -6.77 1.97
N ILE A 33 4.36 -6.14 1.82
CA ILE A 33 3.52 -6.28 0.62
C ILE A 33 3.92 -5.19 -0.36
N LEU A 34 4.37 -5.59 -1.56
CA LEU A 34 4.93 -4.73 -2.59
C LEU A 34 4.13 -4.86 -3.89
N ASP A 35 4.09 -3.79 -4.67
CA ASP A 35 3.64 -3.85 -6.06
C ASP A 35 4.75 -4.45 -6.96
N ASN A 36 4.45 -4.60 -8.26
CA ASN A 36 5.38 -5.21 -9.21
C ASN A 36 6.43 -4.24 -9.79
N TYR A 37 6.64 -3.08 -9.17
CA TYR A 37 7.59 -2.08 -9.65
C TYR A 37 9.03 -2.62 -9.65
N CYS A 38 9.81 -2.22 -10.66
CA CYS A 38 11.11 -2.84 -10.97
C CYS A 38 12.16 -2.66 -9.86
N THR A 39 12.03 -1.62 -9.04
CA THR A 39 12.96 -1.35 -7.92
C THR A 39 12.82 -2.34 -6.77
N HIS A 40 11.66 -2.97 -6.63
CA HIS A 40 11.39 -3.98 -5.61
C HIS A 40 11.93 -5.37 -5.98
N LYS A 41 12.33 -5.56 -7.25
CA LYS A 41 12.82 -6.83 -7.77
C LYS A 41 14.34 -6.93 -7.66
N LYS A 42 14.86 -8.16 -7.66
CA LYS A 42 16.29 -8.50 -7.59
C LYS A 42 16.95 -7.96 -6.30
N CYS A 43 16.28 -8.17 -5.18
CA CYS A 43 16.74 -7.80 -3.84
C CYS A 43 17.29 -9.02 -3.06
N ASP A 44 17.56 -10.13 -3.74
CA ASP A 44 17.87 -11.44 -3.13
C ASP A 44 19.09 -11.38 -2.20
N ALA A 45 20.15 -10.68 -2.62
CA ALA A 45 21.35 -10.49 -1.80
C ALA A 45 21.10 -9.69 -0.52
N TRP A 46 20.12 -8.78 -0.52
CA TRP A 46 19.71 -8.03 0.66
C TRP A 46 18.82 -8.87 1.57
N LEU A 47 17.87 -9.64 1.00
CA LEU A 47 17.02 -10.56 1.75
C LEU A 47 17.83 -11.67 2.44
N ALA A 48 18.89 -12.17 1.80
CA ALA A 48 19.79 -13.14 2.41
C ALA A 48 20.50 -12.62 3.69
N LYS A 49 20.68 -11.30 3.81
CA LYS A 49 21.23 -10.64 5.00
C LYS A 49 20.17 -10.30 6.05
N ASN A 50 18.90 -10.36 5.68
CA ASN A 50 17.76 -9.97 6.51
C ASN A 50 16.72 -11.11 6.54
N PRO A 51 17.03 -12.25 7.17
CA PRO A 51 16.23 -13.47 7.07
C PRO A 51 14.81 -13.32 7.64
N ASN A 52 14.59 -12.35 8.54
CA ASN A 52 13.28 -12.06 9.13
C ASN A 52 12.40 -11.19 8.22
N VAL A 53 12.87 -10.80 7.03
CA VAL A 53 12.12 -9.95 6.10
C VAL A 53 11.63 -10.77 4.91
N HIS A 54 10.32 -10.71 4.66
CA HIS A 54 9.65 -11.44 3.59
C HIS A 54 8.94 -10.48 2.65
N PHE A 55 9.32 -10.49 1.37
CA PHE A 55 8.65 -9.69 0.33
C PHE A 55 7.54 -10.50 -0.34
N HIS A 56 6.34 -9.93 -0.36
CA HIS A 56 5.14 -10.49 -0.98
C HIS A 56 4.69 -9.56 -2.10
N PHE A 57 4.61 -10.05 -3.32
CA PHE A 57 4.21 -9.25 -4.47
C PHE A 57 2.73 -9.42 -4.78
N THR A 58 2.02 -8.31 -5.00
CA THR A 58 0.64 -8.38 -5.50
C THR A 58 0.61 -9.03 -6.89
N PRO A 59 -0.43 -9.79 -7.26
CA PRO A 59 -0.57 -10.32 -8.61
C PRO A 59 -0.51 -9.22 -9.68
N THR A 60 -0.04 -9.57 -10.87
CA THR A 60 -0.04 -8.65 -12.03
C THR A 60 -1.47 -8.16 -12.29
N SER A 61 -1.61 -6.85 -12.53
CA SER A 61 -2.90 -6.19 -12.76
C SER A 61 -3.87 -6.22 -11.56
N ALA A 62 -3.39 -6.51 -10.35
CA ALA A 62 -4.19 -6.51 -9.13
C ALA A 62 -3.85 -5.35 -8.18
N SER A 63 -3.70 -4.13 -8.73
CA SER A 63 -3.39 -2.92 -7.93
C SER A 63 -4.45 -2.65 -6.85
N TRP A 64 -5.70 -3.05 -7.10
CA TRP A 64 -6.79 -3.00 -6.13
C TRP A 64 -6.54 -3.77 -4.83
N LEU A 65 -5.62 -4.74 -4.83
CA LEU A 65 -5.21 -5.49 -3.64
C LEU A 65 -4.15 -4.74 -2.81
N ASN A 66 -3.50 -3.74 -3.41
CA ASN A 66 -2.44 -2.96 -2.76
C ASN A 66 -3.03 -1.98 -1.75
N GLN A 67 -2.87 -2.27 -0.45
CA GLN A 67 -3.44 -1.46 0.63
C GLN A 67 -2.89 -0.03 0.67
N VAL A 68 -1.66 0.21 0.20
CA VAL A 68 -1.11 1.57 0.17
C VAL A 68 -1.88 2.46 -0.81
N GLU A 69 -2.42 1.90 -1.90
CA GLU A 69 -3.25 2.66 -2.85
C GLU A 69 -4.58 3.08 -2.22
N ILE A 70 -5.19 2.23 -1.39
CA ILE A 70 -6.39 2.59 -0.62
C ILE A 70 -6.07 3.74 0.33
N TRP A 71 -4.95 3.64 1.06
CA TRP A 71 -4.52 4.68 1.98
C TRP A 71 -4.26 6.01 1.26
N PHE A 72 -3.59 6.00 0.10
CA PHE A 72 -3.41 7.18 -0.74
C PHE A 72 -4.75 7.77 -1.19
N GLY A 73 -5.74 6.94 -1.52
CA GLY A 73 -7.09 7.41 -1.81
C GLY A 73 -7.76 8.11 -0.62
N ILE A 74 -7.56 7.62 0.60
CA ILE A 74 -8.08 8.27 1.83
C ILE A 74 -7.38 9.61 2.05
N MET A 75 -6.04 9.63 2.00
CA MET A 75 -5.24 10.85 2.13
C MET A 75 -5.64 11.89 1.10
N SER A 76 -5.76 11.48 -0.17
CA SER A 76 -6.17 12.37 -1.25
C SER A 76 -7.52 13.00 -0.97
N ARG A 77 -8.54 12.22 -0.60
CA ARG A 77 -9.88 12.75 -0.29
C ARG A 77 -9.93 13.63 0.94
N LYS A 78 -9.14 13.33 1.98
CA LYS A 78 -9.21 14.03 3.27
C LYS A 78 -8.29 15.25 3.37
N ALA A 79 -7.17 15.27 2.67
CA ALA A 79 -6.13 16.28 2.85
C ALA A 79 -5.72 17.00 1.56
N LEU A 80 -5.87 16.38 0.39
CA LEU A 80 -5.36 16.96 -0.87
C LEU A 80 -6.46 17.46 -1.81
N ARG A 81 -7.68 16.91 -1.73
CA ARG A 81 -8.77 17.26 -2.62
C ARG A 81 -9.21 18.71 -2.36
N GLY A 82 -9.04 19.56 -3.36
CA GLY A 82 -9.37 20.99 -3.29
C GLY A 82 -8.31 21.85 -2.61
N ALA A 83 -7.20 21.25 -2.15
CA ALA A 83 -6.07 21.99 -1.61
C ALA A 83 -5.17 22.51 -2.75
N SER A 84 -4.61 23.71 -2.57
CA SER A 84 -3.61 24.29 -3.45
C SER A 84 -2.38 24.64 -2.62
N PHE A 85 -1.21 24.18 -3.06
CA PHE A 85 0.06 24.37 -2.36
C PHE A 85 0.99 25.24 -3.20
N LYS A 86 1.67 26.18 -2.57
CA LYS A 86 2.61 27.10 -3.23
C LYS A 86 3.93 26.42 -3.59
N ASN A 87 4.31 25.38 -2.85
CA ASN A 87 5.54 24.63 -3.07
C ASN A 87 5.45 23.20 -2.50
N VAL A 88 6.46 22.38 -2.79
CA VAL A 88 6.55 20.98 -2.35
C VAL A 88 6.74 20.84 -0.83
N GLN A 89 7.26 21.88 -0.16
CA GLN A 89 7.40 21.88 1.30
C GLN A 89 6.03 21.95 1.98
N GLU A 90 5.16 22.84 1.51
CA GLU A 90 3.79 23.00 2.00
C GLU A 90 2.95 21.73 1.77
N LEU A 91 3.10 21.10 0.60
CA LEU A 91 2.51 19.78 0.33
C LEU A 91 3.01 18.73 1.34
N GLY A 92 4.31 18.71 1.63
CA GLY A 92 4.89 17.79 2.61
C GLY A 92 4.31 18.00 4.02
N GLN A 93 4.15 19.25 4.45
CA GLN A 93 3.56 19.60 5.74
C GLN A 93 2.09 19.14 5.83
N ALA A 94 1.31 19.30 4.75
CA ALA A 94 -0.06 18.81 4.71
C ALA A 94 -0.15 17.29 4.81
N ILE A 95 0.77 16.57 4.16
CA ILE A 95 0.88 15.11 4.28
C ILE A 95 1.26 14.70 5.71
N ASP A 96 2.26 15.35 6.31
CA ASP A 96 2.69 15.06 7.69
C ASP A 96 1.55 15.34 8.69
N ALA A 97 0.83 16.44 8.53
CA ALA A 97 -0.33 16.78 9.35
C ALA A 97 -1.45 15.75 9.19
N PHE A 98 -1.72 15.28 7.97
CA PHE A 98 -2.67 14.20 7.73
C PHE A 98 -2.24 12.91 8.43
N ILE A 99 -0.96 12.50 8.31
CA ILE A 99 -0.43 11.29 8.96
C ILE A 99 -0.59 11.39 10.48
N ALA A 100 -0.22 12.53 11.07
CA ALA A 100 -0.35 12.77 12.51
C ALA A 100 -1.80 12.69 13.00
N ALA A 101 -2.75 13.22 12.23
CA ALA A 101 -4.17 13.15 12.55
C ALA A 101 -4.79 11.76 12.29
N TYR A 102 -4.32 11.05 11.27
CA TYR A 102 -4.89 9.76 10.84
C TYR A 102 -4.41 8.59 11.70
N ASN A 103 -3.11 8.51 12.00
CA ASN A 103 -2.48 7.35 12.64
C ASN A 103 -3.10 6.94 13.98
N PRO A 104 -3.46 7.85 14.91
CA PRO A 104 -4.01 7.46 16.22
C PRO A 104 -5.31 6.66 16.14
N THR A 105 -6.07 6.81 15.05
CA THR A 105 -7.36 6.12 14.85
C THR A 105 -7.34 5.14 13.68
N ALA A 106 -6.17 4.96 13.05
CA ALA A 106 -6.00 4.07 11.92
C ALA A 106 -6.30 2.62 12.34
N LYS A 107 -7.08 1.93 11.51
CA LYS A 107 -7.42 0.51 11.72
C LYS A 107 -6.92 -0.30 10.53
N PRO A 108 -6.48 -1.56 10.75
CA PRO A 108 -6.16 -2.45 9.65
C PRO A 108 -7.30 -2.56 8.65
N PHE A 109 -6.97 -2.59 7.36
CA PHE A 109 -7.97 -2.79 6.31
C PHE A 109 -8.52 -4.21 6.39
N LYS A 110 -9.82 -4.34 6.70
CA LYS A 110 -10.52 -5.62 6.72
C LYS A 110 -11.16 -5.87 5.37
N TRP A 111 -10.55 -6.73 4.56
CA TRP A 111 -11.16 -7.25 3.35
C TRP A 111 -12.34 -8.13 3.71
N ARG A 112 -13.53 -7.77 3.23
CA ARG A 112 -14.71 -8.63 3.32
C ARG A 112 -15.00 -9.17 1.93
N LYS A 113 -15.04 -10.50 1.80
CA LYS A 113 -15.68 -11.12 0.65
C LYS A 113 -17.14 -10.67 0.66
N ARG A 114 -17.55 -9.89 -0.33
CA ARG A 114 -18.98 -9.66 -0.56
C ARG A 114 -19.54 -10.94 -1.16
N ASP A 115 -20.53 -11.53 -0.51
CA ASP A 115 -21.38 -12.52 -1.17
C ASP A 115 -22.16 -11.79 -2.27
N VAL A 116 -21.64 -11.87 -3.49
CA VAL A 116 -22.38 -11.47 -4.67
C VAL A 116 -23.37 -12.59 -4.93
N LYS A 117 -24.59 -12.45 -4.40
CA LYS A 117 -25.70 -13.28 -4.87
C LYS A 117 -25.86 -12.95 -6.35
N GLY A 118 -25.56 -13.92 -7.22
CA GLY A 118 -25.77 -13.78 -8.65
C GLY A 118 -27.18 -13.27 -8.90
N ALA A 119 -27.36 -12.44 -9.93
CA ALA A 119 -28.71 -12.02 -10.32
C ALA A 119 -29.57 -13.27 -10.43
N GLN A 120 -30.58 -13.40 -9.58
CA GLN A 120 -31.48 -14.53 -9.67
C GLN A 120 -32.06 -14.51 -11.08
N LEU A 121 -31.89 -15.60 -11.82
CA LEU A 121 -32.56 -15.76 -13.10
C LEU A 121 -34.03 -15.52 -12.82
N ARG A 122 -34.57 -14.40 -13.32
CA ARG A 122 -36.00 -14.19 -13.29
C ARG A 122 -36.61 -15.32 -14.12
N ASN A 123 -37.66 -15.95 -13.59
CA ASN A 123 -38.47 -16.93 -14.32
C ASN A 123 -39.23 -16.22 -15.45
N THR A 124 -38.48 -15.75 -16.45
CA THR A 124 -39.00 -15.19 -17.68
C THR A 124 -39.22 -16.36 -18.62
N ILE A 125 -40.34 -16.37 -19.35
CA ILE A 125 -40.76 -17.48 -20.24
C ILE A 125 -39.64 -17.91 -21.22
N VAL A 126 -38.75 -16.99 -21.59
CA VAL A 126 -37.56 -17.24 -22.43
C VAL A 126 -36.60 -18.27 -21.83
N ASN A 127 -36.51 -18.38 -20.50
CA ASN A 127 -35.59 -19.29 -19.79
C ASN A 127 -36.20 -20.67 -19.49
N LEU A 128 -37.46 -20.92 -19.85
CA LEU A 128 -38.17 -22.19 -19.63
C LEU A 128 -38.34 -23.04 -20.90
N ARG A 129 -37.73 -22.62 -22.01
CA ARG A 129 -37.73 -23.37 -23.27
C ARG A 129 -36.40 -24.11 -23.44
N ASN A 130 -36.22 -25.16 -22.65
CA ASN A 130 -35.35 -26.29 -22.97
C ASN A 130 -36.22 -27.55 -22.97
#